data_AF-Q0UND7-F1
#
_entry.id   AF-Q0UND7-F1
#
_cell.length_a   1.000
_cell.length_b   1.000
_cell.length_c   1.000
_cell.angle_alpha   90.00
_cell.angle_beta   90.00
_cell.angle_gamma   90.00
#
_symmetry.space_group_name_H-M   'P 1'
#
loop_
_entity.id
_entity.type
_entity.pdbx_description
1 polymer ?
#
loop_
_entity_poly.entity_id
_entity_poly.type
_entity_poly.pdbx_seq_one_letter_code
_entity_poly.pdbx_strand_id
1 'polypeptide(L)'
;MEMPSLGQLNNSDISHAEGLIPKEFGQDAVEIPGSRTLLEKLEEQAIPWCIVTSGTRPLVTGWLDVMSLSDLSSQRELAHPKKLVTAEDVESGKPDPACYQLGAKLLGLQQLSPSIVVFEDAPAGVRSGKAAGYTVVALFTTHKLEQLIEAGADYIVQDMRSVTISSWDKTTGVAQLSIANALV
;
A
#
# COMPACT_ATOMS: atom_id res chain seq x y z
N MET A 1 -24.29 10.21 -23.86
CA MET A 1 -23.09 11.01 -23.59
C MET A 1 -21.92 10.15 -24.00
N GLU A 2 -21.20 10.52 -25.06
CA GLU A 2 -20.04 9.73 -25.51
C GLU A 2 -18.92 9.85 -24.47
N MET A 3 -18.31 8.73 -24.08
CA MET A 3 -17.12 8.76 -23.24
C MET A 3 -15.93 9.30 -24.05
N PRO A 4 -15.11 10.20 -23.49
CA PRO A 4 -13.93 10.70 -24.17
C PRO A 4 -13.00 9.55 -24.58
N SER A 5 -12.29 9.72 -25.71
CA SER A 5 -11.21 8.80 -26.06
C SER A 5 -10.09 8.87 -25.02
N LEU A 6 -9.47 7.72 -24.68
CA LEU A 6 -8.43 7.61 -23.65
C LEU A 6 -7.25 8.60 -23.80
N GLY A 7 -7.00 9.11 -25.01
CA GLY A 7 -5.94 10.09 -25.30
C GLY A 7 -6.30 11.56 -25.02
N GLN A 8 -7.50 11.86 -24.50
CA GLN A 8 -7.98 13.22 -24.25
C GLN A 8 -8.28 13.53 -22.78
N LEU A 9 -8.15 12.54 -21.90
CA LEU A 9 -8.42 12.73 -20.47
C LEU A 9 -7.28 13.54 -19.84
N ASN A 10 -7.61 14.67 -19.24
CA ASN A 10 -6.66 15.41 -18.41
C ASN A 10 -6.66 14.82 -16.98
N ASN A 11 -5.71 15.25 -16.14
CA ASN A 11 -5.58 14.74 -14.76
C ASN A 11 -6.86 14.96 -13.92
N SER A 12 -7.63 16.02 -14.20
CA SER A 12 -8.90 16.27 -13.51
C SER A 12 -9.97 15.26 -13.90
N ASP A 13 -10.02 14.84 -15.17
CA ASP A 13 -10.98 13.84 -15.64
C ASP A 13 -10.66 12.47 -15.02
N ILE A 14 -9.38 12.11 -14.93
CA ILE A 14 -8.92 10.88 -14.29
C ILE A 14 -9.26 10.90 -12.79
N SER A 15 -8.91 11.98 -12.08
CA SER A 15 -9.18 12.13 -10.65
C SER A 15 -10.68 12.09 -10.33
N HIS A 16 -11.50 12.68 -11.21
CA HIS A 16 -12.95 12.57 -11.11
C HIS A 16 -13.45 11.13 -11.29
N ALA A 17 -13.05 10.48 -12.39
CA ALA A 17 -13.48 9.12 -12.70
C ALA A 17 -13.05 8.13 -11.62
N GLU A 18 -11.80 8.20 -11.16
CA GLU A 18 -11.33 7.33 -10.08
C GLU A 18 -12.04 7.63 -8.75
N GLY A 19 -12.36 8.89 -8.46
CA GLY A 19 -13.14 9.26 -7.27
C GLY A 19 -14.58 8.74 -7.24
N LEU A 20 -15.11 8.27 -8.38
CA LEU A 20 -16.41 7.59 -8.45
C LEU A 20 -16.31 6.10 -8.12
N ILE A 21 -15.15 5.46 -8.33
CA ILE A 21 -15.01 4.00 -8.19
C ILE A 21 -15.40 3.52 -6.77
N PRO A 22 -14.90 4.11 -5.66
CA PRO A 22 -15.28 3.66 -4.33
C PRO A 22 -16.75 3.94 -4.00
N LYS A 23 -17.37 4.93 -4.65
CA LYS A 23 -18.77 5.30 -4.43
C LYS A 23 -19.73 4.34 -5.14
N GLU A 24 -19.37 3.93 -6.35
CA GLU A 24 -20.21 3.07 -7.20
C GLU A 24 -20.00 1.58 -6.94
N PHE A 25 -18.78 1.19 -6.55
CA PHE A 25 -18.37 -0.21 -6.38
C PHE A 25 -17.88 -0.55 -4.97
N GLY A 26 -18.04 0.38 -4.02
CA GLY A 26 -17.60 0.22 -2.63
C GLY A 26 -18.16 -1.02 -1.93
N GLN A 27 -19.41 -1.38 -2.25
CA GLN A 27 -20.09 -2.54 -1.67
C GLN A 27 -19.45 -3.89 -1.99
N ASP A 28 -18.69 -3.96 -3.09
CA ASP A 28 -18.05 -5.20 -3.55
C ASP A 28 -16.60 -5.33 -3.03
N ALA A 29 -16.09 -4.27 -2.41
CA ALA A 29 -14.72 -4.25 -1.91
C ALA A 29 -14.60 -5.04 -0.61
N VAL A 30 -13.57 -5.89 -0.55
CA VAL A 30 -13.26 -6.72 0.62
C VAL A 30 -11.85 -6.43 1.07
N GLU A 31 -11.67 -6.29 2.38
CA GLU A 31 -10.37 -6.11 3.00
C GLU A 31 -9.49 -7.36 2.76
N ILE A 32 -8.20 -7.15 2.43
CA ILE A 32 -7.23 -8.25 2.42
C ILE A 32 -7.10 -8.79 3.86
N PRO A 33 -7.35 -10.10 4.10
CA PRO A 33 -7.32 -10.66 5.45
C PRO A 33 -6.03 -10.34 6.20
N GLY A 34 -6.17 -9.83 7.43
CA GLY A 34 -5.06 -9.47 8.32
C GLY A 34 -4.56 -8.02 8.20
N SER A 35 -5.06 -7.25 7.22
CA SER A 35 -4.61 -5.86 7.02
C SER A 35 -4.93 -4.97 8.21
N ARG A 36 -6.16 -5.02 8.72
CA ARG A 36 -6.59 -4.25 9.90
C ARG A 36 -5.78 -4.60 11.13
N THR A 37 -5.55 -5.88 11.40
CA THR A 37 -4.73 -6.33 12.53
C THR A 37 -3.31 -5.78 12.46
N LEU A 38 -2.70 -5.73 11.27
CA LEU A 38 -1.38 -5.11 11.11
C LEU A 38 -1.44 -3.60 11.38
N LEU A 39 -2.41 -2.90 10.80
CA LEU A 39 -2.56 -1.45 10.95
C LEU A 39 -2.82 -1.04 12.41
N GLU A 40 -3.66 -1.78 13.12
CA GLU A 40 -3.89 -1.61 14.56
C GLU A 40 -2.58 -1.76 15.34
N LYS A 41 -1.78 -2.79 15.02
CA LYS A 41 -0.49 -3.01 15.67
C LYS A 41 0.51 -1.87 15.44
N LEU A 42 0.53 -1.34 14.21
CA LEU A 42 1.35 -0.17 13.86
C LEU A 42 0.95 1.06 14.69
N GLU A 43 -0.35 1.33 14.82
CA GLU A 43 -0.85 2.46 15.62
C GLU A 43 -0.61 2.28 17.12
N GLU A 44 -0.90 1.10 17.68
CA GLU A 44 -0.68 0.80 19.10
C GLU A 44 0.78 1.03 19.52
N GLN A 45 1.72 0.66 18.66
CA GLN A 45 3.15 0.80 18.93
C GLN A 45 3.73 2.12 18.45
N ALA A 46 2.94 2.95 17.76
CA ALA A 46 3.38 4.17 17.07
C ALA A 46 4.55 3.92 16.12
N ILE A 47 4.47 2.82 15.35
CA ILE A 47 5.43 2.51 14.28
C ILE A 47 5.12 3.42 13.09
N PRO A 48 6.11 4.14 12.53
CA PRO A 48 5.89 4.98 11.37
C PRO A 48 5.49 4.16 10.13
N TRP A 49 4.39 4.53 9.49
CA TRP A 49 3.94 3.92 8.24
C TRP A 49 3.24 4.95 7.35
N CYS A 50 3.17 4.66 6.06
CA CYS A 50 2.47 5.49 5.07
C CYS A 50 1.84 4.61 3.98
N ILE A 51 0.85 5.15 3.27
CA ILE A 51 0.35 4.55 2.04
C ILE A 51 1.07 5.17 0.84
N VAL A 52 1.46 4.34 -0.11
CA VAL A 52 2.03 4.74 -1.41
C VAL A 52 1.27 4.05 -2.53
N THR A 53 0.49 4.80 -3.30
CA THR A 53 -0.44 4.26 -4.30
C THR A 53 -0.27 4.92 -5.67
N SER A 54 -0.58 4.17 -6.73
CA SER A 54 -0.74 4.71 -8.09
C SER A 54 -2.15 5.25 -8.34
N GLY A 55 -3.05 5.19 -7.35
CA GLY A 55 -4.34 5.86 -7.40
C GLY A 55 -4.23 7.35 -7.11
N THR A 56 -5.19 8.12 -7.60
CA THR A 56 -5.37 9.53 -7.23
C THR A 56 -5.87 9.66 -5.79
N ARG A 57 -5.78 10.88 -5.24
CA ARG A 57 -6.23 11.19 -3.88
C ARG A 57 -7.71 10.85 -3.66
N PRO A 58 -8.67 11.20 -4.56
CA PRO A 58 -10.07 10.81 -4.37
C PRO A 58 -10.29 9.30 -4.34
N LEU A 59 -9.52 8.52 -5.11
CA LEU A 59 -9.62 7.06 -5.12
C LEU A 59 -9.25 6.48 -3.76
N VAL A 60 -8.06 6.81 -3.26
CA VAL A 60 -7.56 6.23 -2.01
C VAL A 60 -8.35 6.70 -0.80
N THR A 61 -8.77 7.97 -0.73
CA THR A 61 -9.61 8.44 0.38
C THR A 61 -10.98 7.78 0.34
N GLY A 62 -11.58 7.62 -0.85
CA GLY A 62 -12.85 6.92 -0.99
C GLY A 62 -12.77 5.45 -0.57
N TRP A 63 -11.67 4.75 -0.90
CA TRP A 63 -11.47 3.39 -0.40
C TRP A 63 -11.29 3.32 1.11
N LEU A 64 -10.57 4.27 1.71
CA LEU A 64 -10.44 4.35 3.18
C LEU A 64 -11.79 4.58 3.85
N ASP A 65 -12.66 5.42 3.28
CA ASP A 65 -14.02 5.64 3.78
C ASP A 65 -14.84 4.35 3.73
N VAL A 66 -14.83 3.63 2.59
CA VAL A 66 -15.53 2.35 2.44
C VAL A 66 -15.01 1.31 3.44
N MET A 67 -13.69 1.17 3.58
CA MET A 67 -13.09 0.18 4.48
C MET A 67 -13.24 0.54 5.98
N SER A 68 -13.46 1.82 6.29
CA SER A 68 -13.77 2.25 7.66
C SER A 68 -15.20 1.87 8.07
N LEU A 69 -16.10 1.72 7.09
CA LEU A 69 -17.50 1.32 7.29
C LEU A 69 -17.74 -0.19 7.15
N SER A 70 -16.79 -0.94 6.57
CA SER A 70 -16.99 -2.34 6.19
C SER A 70 -17.02 -3.33 7.36
N ASP A 71 -16.50 -2.96 8.53
CA ASP A 71 -16.55 -3.78 9.74
C ASP A 71 -17.35 -3.09 10.85
N LEU A 72 -18.67 -3.10 10.69
CA LEU A 72 -19.61 -2.61 11.71
C LEU A 72 -19.57 -3.42 13.01
N SER A 73 -18.91 -4.60 13.01
CA SER A 73 -18.86 -5.49 14.16
C SER A 73 -17.74 -5.14 15.15
N SER A 74 -16.63 -4.56 14.67
CA SER A 74 -15.46 -4.29 15.52
C SER A 74 -15.55 -3.02 16.37
N GLN A 75 -16.58 -2.17 16.19
CA GLN A 75 -16.72 -0.85 16.85
C GLN A 75 -15.46 0.05 16.72
N ARG A 76 -14.50 -0.32 15.88
CA ARG A 76 -13.19 0.33 15.74
C ARG A 76 -13.02 0.76 14.30
N GLU A 77 -12.80 2.05 14.14
CA GLU A 77 -12.47 2.66 12.85
C GLU A 77 -11.15 2.07 12.32
N LEU A 78 -11.03 1.93 11.01
CA LEU A 78 -9.77 1.55 10.38
C LEU A 78 -8.71 2.63 10.69
N ALA A 79 -7.47 2.22 10.93
CA ALA A 79 -6.39 3.18 11.12
C ALA A 79 -6.19 4.04 9.86
N HIS A 80 -6.29 5.36 10.00
CA HIS A 80 -6.07 6.29 8.90
C HIS A 80 -4.58 6.63 8.75
N PRO A 81 -4.05 6.64 7.52
CA PRO A 81 -2.64 6.98 7.28
C PRO A 81 -2.35 8.43 7.62
N LYS A 82 -1.36 8.68 8.48
CA LYS A 82 -0.86 10.04 8.77
C LYS A 82 -0.09 10.65 7.60
N LYS A 83 0.41 9.81 6.69
CA LYS A 83 1.19 10.16 5.51
C LYS A 83 0.71 9.33 4.32
N LEU A 84 0.53 10.01 3.18
CA LEU A 84 -0.02 9.42 1.96
C LEU A 84 0.73 9.98 0.75
N VAL A 85 1.16 9.10 -0.14
CA VAL A 85 1.71 9.42 -1.46
C VAL A 85 0.76 8.86 -2.52
N THR A 86 0.25 9.73 -3.39
CA THR A 86 -0.66 9.38 -4.50
C THR A 86 0.04 9.53 -5.85
N ALA A 87 -0.65 9.16 -6.93
CA ALA A 87 -0.17 9.37 -8.29
C ALA A 87 0.19 10.84 -8.60
N GLU A 88 -0.51 11.78 -7.96
CA GLU A 88 -0.34 13.22 -8.19
C GLU A 88 0.92 13.77 -7.51
N ASP A 89 1.49 13.04 -6.56
CA ASP A 89 2.63 13.48 -5.75
C ASP A 89 3.99 13.17 -6.43
N VAL A 90 3.99 12.48 -7.58
CA VAL A 90 5.20 12.08 -8.32
C VAL A 90 5.07 12.33 -9.82
N GLU A 91 6.19 12.66 -10.47
CA GLU A 91 6.22 12.87 -11.93
C GLU A 91 6.17 11.55 -12.72
N SER A 92 6.75 10.48 -12.17
CA SER A 92 6.79 9.15 -12.77
C SER A 92 6.22 8.13 -11.80
N GLY A 93 5.21 7.37 -12.26
CA GLY A 93 4.60 6.30 -11.47
C GLY A 93 5.46 5.02 -11.45
N LYS A 94 5.01 4.05 -10.64
CA LYS A 94 5.58 2.68 -10.59
C LYS A 94 5.73 2.13 -12.03
N PRO A 95 6.88 1.56 -12.43
CA PRO A 95 7.95 1.01 -11.58
C PRO A 95 9.05 2.01 -11.16
N ASP A 96 8.90 3.31 -11.44
CA ASP A 96 9.84 4.32 -10.92
C ASP A 96 9.83 4.32 -9.37
N PRO A 97 11.00 4.44 -8.69
CA PRO A 97 11.07 4.37 -7.22
C PRO A 97 10.65 5.65 -6.49
N ALA A 98 10.40 6.76 -7.21
CA ALA A 98 10.16 8.08 -6.61
C ALA A 98 9.03 8.08 -5.58
N CYS A 99 7.98 7.29 -5.78
CA CYS A 99 6.84 7.23 -4.85
C CYS A 99 7.23 6.65 -3.49
N TYR A 100 8.06 5.59 -3.45
CA TYR A 100 8.53 5.03 -2.17
C TYR A 100 9.61 5.88 -1.53
N GLN A 101 10.49 6.50 -2.32
CA GLN A 101 11.49 7.44 -1.80
C GLN A 101 10.82 8.66 -1.16
N LEU A 102 9.73 9.16 -1.77
CA LEU A 102 8.90 10.22 -1.19
C LEU A 102 8.22 9.75 0.11
N GLY A 103 7.67 8.53 0.14
CA GLY A 103 7.10 7.94 1.35
C GLY A 103 8.12 7.87 2.50
N ALA A 104 9.32 7.36 2.22
CA ALA A 104 10.42 7.32 3.19
C ALA A 104 10.81 8.72 3.67
N LYS A 105 10.81 9.73 2.78
CA LYS A 105 11.03 11.13 3.15
C LYS A 105 9.95 11.70 4.06
N LEU A 106 8.69 11.40 3.80
CA LEU A 106 7.57 11.82 4.64
C LEU A 106 7.60 11.19 6.05
N LEU A 107 8.20 10.00 6.17
CA LEU A 107 8.41 9.30 7.43
C LEU A 107 9.73 9.65 8.13
N GLY A 108 10.63 10.39 7.47
CA GLY A 108 11.97 10.70 8.00
C GLY A 108 12.92 9.50 8.04
N LEU A 109 12.71 8.50 7.17
CA LEU A 109 13.44 7.22 7.16
C LEU A 109 14.44 7.10 5.99
N GLN A 110 14.77 8.19 5.29
CA GLN A 110 15.55 8.13 4.04
C GLN A 110 16.93 7.47 4.18
N GLN A 111 17.51 7.48 5.38
CA GLN A 111 18.85 6.97 5.67
C GLN A 111 18.86 5.50 6.14
N LEU A 112 17.70 4.84 6.21
CA LEU A 112 17.55 3.53 6.85
C LEU A 112 17.43 2.37 5.86
N SER A 113 17.89 2.48 4.61
CA SER A 113 17.92 1.34 3.68
C SER A 113 18.99 0.32 4.13
N PRO A 114 18.70 -1.02 4.16
CA PRO A 114 17.51 -1.71 3.63
C PRO A 114 16.36 -1.96 4.63
N SER A 115 16.33 -1.29 5.78
CA SER A 115 15.38 -1.52 6.89
C SER A 115 13.93 -1.06 6.65
N ILE A 116 13.59 -0.59 5.44
CA ILE A 116 12.21 -0.24 5.07
C ILE A 116 11.56 -1.46 4.38
N VAL A 117 10.36 -1.82 4.84
CA VAL A 117 9.54 -2.88 4.26
C VAL A 117 8.40 -2.26 3.45
N VAL A 118 8.26 -2.71 2.21
CA VAL A 118 7.16 -2.37 1.30
C VAL A 118 6.25 -3.59 1.16
N PHE A 119 4.94 -3.39 1.35
CA PHE A 119 3.92 -4.38 1.00
C PHE A 119 3.30 -4.02 -0.34
N GLU A 120 3.25 -4.97 -1.27
CA GLU A 120 2.81 -4.74 -2.65
C GLU A 120 2.08 -5.94 -3.22
N ASP A 121 1.22 -5.74 -4.22
CA ASP A 121 0.51 -6.84 -4.90
C ASP A 121 0.66 -6.81 -6.43
N ALA A 122 1.31 -5.77 -6.96
CA ALA A 122 1.51 -5.58 -8.39
C ALA A 122 3.00 -5.65 -8.79
N PRO A 123 3.36 -6.31 -9.90
CA PRO A 123 4.73 -6.37 -10.39
C PRO A 123 5.40 -5.00 -10.59
N ALA A 124 4.64 -3.97 -10.98
CA ALA A 124 5.16 -2.62 -11.11
C ALA A 124 5.54 -2.02 -9.75
N GLY A 125 4.73 -2.24 -8.71
CA GLY A 125 5.03 -1.79 -7.36
C GLY A 125 6.18 -2.57 -6.73
N VAL A 126 6.23 -3.89 -6.92
CA VAL A 126 7.38 -4.70 -6.51
C VAL A 126 8.68 -4.14 -7.09
N ARG A 127 8.74 -3.93 -8.41
CA ARG A 127 9.93 -3.34 -9.06
C ARG A 127 10.27 -1.96 -8.53
N SER A 128 9.28 -1.11 -8.27
CA SER A 128 9.49 0.23 -7.69
C SER A 128 10.08 0.16 -6.28
N GLY A 129 9.57 -0.73 -5.41
CA GLY A 129 10.10 -0.93 -4.06
C GLY A 129 11.54 -1.46 -4.08
N LYS A 130 11.84 -2.41 -4.98
CA LYS A 130 13.21 -2.91 -5.19
C LYS A 130 14.15 -1.85 -5.73
N ALA A 131 13.70 -1.05 -6.70
CA ALA A 131 14.48 0.07 -7.25
C ALA A 131 14.73 1.17 -6.20
N ALA A 132 13.87 1.30 -5.19
CA ALA A 132 14.09 2.17 -4.04
C ALA A 132 15.08 1.61 -3.00
N GLY A 133 15.54 0.37 -3.17
CA GLY A 133 16.47 -0.30 -2.25
C GLY A 133 15.82 -0.84 -0.98
N TYR A 134 14.52 -1.17 -1.04
CA TYR A 134 13.74 -1.65 0.10
C TYR A 134 13.50 -3.16 0.04
N THR A 135 13.15 -3.73 1.19
CA THR A 135 12.64 -5.11 1.27
C THR A 135 11.19 -5.11 0.83
N VAL A 136 10.81 -5.99 -0.10
CA VAL A 136 9.45 -6.07 -0.63
C VAL A 136 8.80 -7.40 -0.26
N VAL A 137 7.70 -7.34 0.46
CA VAL A 137 6.80 -8.46 0.74
C VAL A 137 5.61 -8.35 -0.19
N ALA A 138 5.53 -9.25 -1.17
CA ALA A 138 4.44 -9.26 -2.14
C ALA A 138 3.23 -10.08 -1.65
N LEU A 139 2.02 -9.63 -1.98
CA LEU A 139 0.76 -10.30 -1.70
C LEU A 139 0.27 -11.00 -2.97
N PHE A 140 0.04 -12.31 -2.89
CA PHE A 140 -0.47 -13.12 -3.99
C PHE A 140 -2.00 -13.02 -4.10
N THR A 141 -2.47 -11.84 -4.48
CA THR A 141 -3.91 -11.52 -4.63
C THR A 141 -4.34 -11.51 -6.09
N THR A 142 -3.84 -10.57 -6.89
CA THR A 142 -4.39 -10.25 -8.22
C THR A 142 -3.51 -10.77 -9.37
N HIS A 143 -2.19 -10.85 -9.15
CA HIS A 143 -1.21 -11.24 -10.16
C HIS A 143 -0.73 -12.67 -9.98
N LYS A 144 -0.23 -13.29 -11.05
CA LYS A 144 0.33 -14.66 -10.98
C LYS A 144 1.61 -14.66 -10.15
N LEU A 145 1.85 -15.77 -9.46
CA LEU A 145 3.03 -15.95 -8.62
C LEU A 145 4.34 -15.70 -9.40
N GLU A 146 4.44 -16.20 -10.63
CA GLU A 146 5.63 -16.05 -11.48
C GLU A 146 5.92 -14.57 -11.78
N GLN A 147 4.88 -13.75 -11.95
CA GLN A 147 5.04 -12.31 -12.23
C GLN A 147 5.60 -11.54 -11.03
N LEU A 148 5.29 -11.99 -9.81
CA LEU A 148 5.81 -11.41 -8.57
C LEU A 148 7.26 -11.86 -8.32
N ILE A 149 7.57 -13.12 -8.64
CA ILE A 149 8.95 -13.65 -8.61
C ILE A 149 9.83 -12.90 -9.61
N GLU A 150 9.40 -12.80 -10.86
CA GLU A 150 10.13 -12.08 -11.92
C GLU A 150 10.29 -10.59 -11.60
N ALA A 151 9.37 -9.99 -10.85
CA ALA A 151 9.48 -8.61 -10.40
C ALA A 151 10.52 -8.41 -9.27
N GLY A 152 10.98 -9.50 -8.64
CA GLY A 152 12.05 -9.47 -7.63
C GLY A 152 11.57 -9.26 -6.19
N ALA A 153 10.35 -9.70 -5.84
CA ALA A 153 9.89 -9.70 -4.45
C ALA A 153 10.84 -10.53 -3.56
N ASP A 154 11.11 -10.06 -2.33
CA ASP A 154 11.97 -10.80 -1.39
C ASP A 154 11.20 -11.92 -0.69
N TYR A 155 9.91 -11.70 -0.44
CA TYR A 155 8.98 -12.68 0.11
C TYR A 155 7.65 -12.57 -0.61
N ILE A 156 6.92 -13.68 -0.74
CA ILE A 156 5.57 -13.68 -1.30
C ILE A 156 4.63 -14.41 -0.35
N VAL A 157 3.53 -13.78 0.04
CA VAL A 157 2.54 -14.36 0.97
C VAL A 157 1.14 -14.29 0.39
N GLN A 158 0.24 -15.17 0.85
CA GLN A 158 -1.15 -15.18 0.39
C GLN A 158 -1.91 -13.89 0.76
N ASP A 159 -1.72 -13.43 2.00
CA ASP A 159 -2.35 -12.23 2.57
C ASP A 159 -1.61 -11.80 3.85
N MET A 160 -2.11 -10.75 4.48
CA MET A 160 -1.47 -10.10 5.63
C MET A 160 -1.51 -10.94 6.92
N ARG A 161 -2.28 -12.04 7.00
CA ARG A 161 -2.24 -12.96 8.16
C ARG A 161 -0.89 -13.67 8.29
N SER A 162 -0.11 -13.68 7.24
CA SER A 162 1.24 -14.24 7.19
C SER A 162 2.31 -13.30 7.78
N VAL A 163 1.94 -12.07 8.13
CA VAL A 163 2.86 -11.03 8.60
C VAL A 163 2.55 -10.67 10.04
N THR A 164 3.55 -10.64 10.91
CA THR A 164 3.37 -10.23 12.32
C THR A 164 4.51 -9.34 12.78
N ILE A 165 4.17 -8.23 13.44
CA ILE A 165 5.14 -7.38 14.13
C ILE A 165 5.30 -7.90 15.56
N SER A 166 6.46 -8.46 15.87
CA SER A 166 6.75 -9.05 17.19
C SER A 166 7.25 -8.01 18.19
N SER A 167 7.99 -6.99 17.75
CA SER A 167 8.47 -5.92 18.63
C SER A 167 8.74 -4.62 17.89
N TRP A 168 8.69 -3.51 18.62
CA TRP A 168 9.14 -2.18 18.19
C TRP A 168 9.97 -1.53 19.28
N ASP A 169 11.21 -1.18 18.97
CA ASP A 169 12.06 -0.41 19.85
C ASP A 169 11.99 1.07 19.47
N LYS A 170 11.31 1.86 20.31
CA LYS A 170 11.13 3.32 20.11
C LYS A 170 12.44 4.10 20.21
N THR A 171 13.46 3.56 20.86
CA THR A 171 14.76 4.22 21.02
C THR A 171 15.61 4.05 19.78
N THR A 172 15.63 2.85 19.21
CA THR A 172 16.42 2.56 17.99
C THR A 172 15.66 2.79 16.70
N GLY A 173 14.32 2.82 16.75
CA GLY A 173 13.47 2.91 15.58
C GLY A 173 13.44 1.62 14.75
N VAL A 174 13.68 0.47 15.39
CA VAL A 174 13.74 -0.84 14.73
C VAL A 174 12.55 -1.72 15.13
N ALA A 175 11.85 -2.25 14.12
CA ALA A 175 10.81 -3.26 14.30
C ALA A 175 11.36 -4.65 14.01
N GLN A 176 10.88 -5.66 14.74
CA GLN A 176 11.02 -7.05 14.33
C GLN A 176 9.71 -7.51 13.68
N LEU A 177 9.84 -8.05 12.49
CA LEU A 177 8.75 -8.57 11.69
C LEU A 177 9.03 -10.04 11.38
N SER A 178 8.00 -10.86 11.52
CA SER A 178 8.03 -12.28 11.17
C SER A 178 7.10 -12.53 10.00
N ILE A 179 7.55 -13.35 9.05
CA ILE A 179 6.78 -13.81 7.90
C ILE A 179 6.64 -15.32 8.04
N ALA A 180 5.39 -15.81 8.00
CA ALA A 180 5.07 -17.23 8.03
C ALA A 180 4.41 -17.66 6.72
N ASN A 181 4.49 -18.94 6.36
CA ASN A 181 3.82 -19.49 5.17
C ASN A 181 4.15 -18.75 3.85
N ALA A 182 5.38 -18.26 3.72
CA ALA A 182 5.83 -17.63 2.49
C ALA A 182 5.86 -18.66 1.34
N LEU A 183 5.38 -18.26 0.17
CA LEU A 183 5.40 -19.04 -1.06
C LEU A 183 6.79 -19.02 -1.72
N VAL A 184 7.59 -18.01 -1.39
CA VAL A 184 9.00 -17.80 -1.74
C VAL A 184 9.70 -17.16 -0.56
#